data_AF-A0A918E9B2-F1
#
_entry.id   AF-A0A918E9B2-F1
#
_cell.length_a   1.000
_cell.length_b   1.000
_cell.length_c   1.000
_cell.angle_alpha   90.00
_cell.angle_beta   90.00
_cell.angle_gamma   90.00
#
_symmetry.space_group_name_H-M   'P 1'
#
loop_
_entity.id
_entity.type
_entity.pdbx_description
1 polymer ?
#
loop_
_entity_poly.entity_id
_entity_poly.type
_entity_poly.pdbx_seq_one_letter_code
_entity_poly.pdbx_strand_id
1 'polypeptide(L)'
;MDRAEQDGYFGGMVMLGCDLDALRVMFPGWSFFVSDEGVFYATRRGAQLSYAEIAAGLHQTVSGDDPATIAAALQDQARMAVMA
;
A
#
# COMPACT_ATOMS: atom_id res chain seq x y z
N MET A 1 -14.45 -19.07 37.99
CA MET A 1 -14.84 -19.57 36.65
C MET A 1 -14.84 -18.37 35.74
N ASP A 2 -13.71 -18.25 35.06
CA ASP A 2 -13.06 -17.04 34.59
C ASP A 2 -13.72 -16.39 33.36
N ARG A 3 -13.77 -15.06 33.40
CA ARG A 3 -14.16 -14.17 32.31
C ARG A 3 -13.22 -12.96 32.30
N ALA A 4 -12.04 -13.15 31.71
CA ALA A 4 -11.02 -12.19 31.29
C ALA A 4 -9.76 -13.07 31.13
N GLU A 5 -9.20 -13.29 29.94
CA GLU A 5 -8.36 -12.34 29.24
C GLU A 5 -8.22 -12.88 27.80
N GLN A 6 -9.00 -12.30 26.88
CA GLN A 6 -8.79 -12.50 25.45
C GLN A 6 -7.84 -11.41 25.01
N ASP A 7 -6.53 -11.62 25.16
CA ASP A 7 -5.51 -10.81 24.50
C ASP A 7 -4.16 -11.56 24.43
N GLY A 8 -3.57 -11.54 23.24
CA GLY A 8 -2.20 -12.00 22.96
C GLY A 8 -2.11 -13.41 22.37
N TYR A 9 -1.61 -13.65 21.15
CA TYR A 9 -0.82 -12.84 20.24
C TYR A 9 -1.12 -13.33 18.82
N PHE A 10 -1.65 -12.47 17.96
CA PHE A 10 -1.61 -12.67 16.50
C PHE A 10 -0.13 -12.66 16.10
N GLY A 11 0.41 -13.85 15.83
CA GLY A 11 1.81 -14.03 15.49
C GLY A 11 2.15 -13.37 14.16
N GLY A 12 3.11 -12.43 14.20
CA GLY A 12 4.01 -12.19 13.09
C GLY A 12 4.17 -10.75 12.63
N MET A 13 4.99 -10.00 13.38
CA MET A 13 5.95 -9.04 12.82
C MET A 13 5.39 -7.72 12.26
N VAL A 14 5.12 -6.77 13.16
CA VAL A 14 5.00 -5.35 12.77
C VAL A 14 5.93 -4.52 13.65
N MET A 15 7.22 -4.55 13.30
CA MET A 15 8.22 -3.60 13.79
C MET A 15 9.28 -3.41 12.70
N LEU A 16 8.90 -2.74 11.61
CA LEU A 16 9.83 -2.07 10.70
C LEU A 16 9.09 -1.02 9.84
N GLY A 17 9.01 0.19 10.37
CA GLY A 17 9.24 1.43 9.61
C GLY A 17 8.11 2.06 8.78
N CYS A 18 7.08 1.33 8.34
CA CYS A 18 5.84 1.91 7.79
C CYS A 18 4.77 0.82 7.76
N ASP A 19 3.84 0.86 8.71
CA ASP A 19 2.70 -0.04 8.73
C ASP A 19 1.90 0.08 7.42
N LEU A 20 1.67 -1.04 6.73
CA LEU A 20 0.75 -1.07 5.57
C LEU A 20 -0.62 -0.50 5.91
N ASP A 21 -1.03 -0.60 7.18
CA ASP A 21 -2.27 -0.02 7.67
C ASP A 21 -2.25 1.51 7.62
N ALA A 22 -1.14 2.13 8.00
CA ALA A 22 -0.96 3.58 7.84
C ALA A 22 -1.04 3.99 6.36
N LEU A 23 -0.44 3.21 5.46
CA LEU A 23 -0.54 3.46 4.01
C LEU A 23 -1.98 3.31 3.49
N ARG A 24 -2.76 2.35 4.01
CA ARG A 24 -4.18 2.20 3.66
C ARG A 24 -5.00 3.41 4.07
N VAL A 25 -4.70 4.00 5.23
CA VAL A 25 -5.36 5.23 5.70
C VAL A 25 -4.95 6.44 4.85
N MET A 26 -3.67 6.55 4.49
CA MET A 26 -3.16 7.66 3.68
C MET A 26 -3.60 7.59 2.22
N PHE A 27 -3.77 6.39 1.67
CA PHE A 27 -4.07 6.14 0.27
C PHE A 27 -5.31 5.24 0.12
N PRO A 28 -6.51 5.72 0.49
CA PRO A 28 -7.74 4.90 0.46
C PRO A 28 -8.16 4.48 -0.95
N GLY A 29 -7.65 5.15 -1.99
CA GLY A 29 -7.83 4.79 -3.40
C GLY A 29 -6.93 3.64 -3.87
N TRP A 30 -6.13 3.04 -2.99
CA TRP A 30 -5.20 1.95 -3.31
C TRP A 30 -5.49 0.72 -2.48
N SER A 31 -5.01 -0.43 -2.94
CA SER A 31 -5.16 -1.71 -2.28
C SER A 31 -3.85 -2.43 -2.20
N PHE A 32 -3.54 -2.85 -0.98
CA PHE A 32 -2.21 -3.31 -0.57
C PHE A 32 -2.24 -4.79 -0.27
N PHE A 33 -1.31 -5.52 -0.88
CA PHE A 33 -1.13 -6.95 -0.70
C PHE A 33 0.36 -7.29 -0.65
N VAL A 34 0.69 -8.37 0.04
CA VAL A 34 2.06 -8.90 0.13
C VAL A 34 2.04 -10.28 -0.50
N SER A 35 2.97 -10.54 -1.42
CA SER A 35 3.18 -11.87 -1.99
C SER A 35 3.84 -12.80 -0.96
N ASP A 36 3.72 -14.10 -1.18
CA ASP A 36 4.37 -15.13 -0.36
C ASP A 36 5.90 -14.96 -0.33
N GLU A 37 6.47 -14.37 -1.38
CA GLU A 37 7.90 -14.01 -1.48
C GLU A 37 8.28 -12.75 -0.69
N GLY A 38 7.35 -12.13 0.04
CA GLY A 38 7.59 -10.91 0.83
C GLY A 38 7.56 -9.61 0.02
N VAL A 39 7.20 -9.65 -1.26
CA VAL A 39 7.08 -8.45 -2.11
C VAL A 39 5.76 -7.74 -1.82
N PHE A 40 5.83 -6.45 -1.56
CA PHE A 40 4.67 -5.58 -1.38
C PHE A 40 4.15 -5.09 -2.71
N TYR A 41 2.84 -4.99 -2.82
CA TYR A 41 2.16 -4.46 -3.99
C TYR A 41 1.07 -3.50 -3.55
N ALA A 42 0.89 -2.44 -4.33
CA ALA A 42 -0.24 -1.54 -4.22
C ALA A 42 -0.89 -1.36 -5.59
N THR A 43 -2.18 -1.67 -5.69
CA THR A 43 -2.98 -1.49 -6.91
C THR A 43 -4.04 -0.44 -6.70
N ARG A 44 -4.15 0.50 -7.63
CA ARG A 44 -5.17 1.56 -7.58
C ARG A 44 -6.56 0.95 -7.76
N ARG A 45 -7.53 1.40 -6.96
CA ARG A 45 -8.93 0.98 -7.05
C ARG A 45 -9.80 2.13 -7.56
N GLY A 46 -10.81 1.77 -8.35
CA GLY A 46 -11.90 2.68 -8.72
C GLY A 46 -11.67 3.56 -9.95
N ALA A 47 -10.44 3.66 -10.48
CA ALA A 47 -10.16 4.42 -11.69
C ALA A 47 -9.16 3.70 -12.59
N GLN A 48 -9.60 3.35 -13.81
CA GLN A 48 -8.69 2.91 -14.85
C GLN A 48 -7.95 4.15 -15.37
N LEU A 49 -6.63 4.08 -15.41
CA LEU A 49 -5.82 5.16 -16.00
C LEU A 49 -6.12 5.23 -17.50
N SER A 50 -6.31 6.45 -17.99
CA SER A 50 -6.32 6.71 -19.42
C SER A 50 -4.94 6.49 -20.03
N TYR A 51 -4.88 6.34 -21.34
CA TYR A 51 -3.61 6.18 -22.04
C TYR A 51 -2.67 7.39 -21.83
N ALA A 52 -3.21 8.61 -21.76
CA ALA A 52 -2.44 9.81 -21.53
C ALA A 52 -1.79 9.82 -20.13
N GLU A 53 -2.52 9.36 -19.12
CA GLU A 53 -2.01 9.21 -17.75
C GLU A 53 -0.91 8.14 -17.66
N ILE A 54 -1.10 7.00 -18.32
CA ILE A 54 -0.08 5.95 -18.38
C ILE A 54 1.18 6.45 -19.10
N ALA A 55 1.00 7.15 -20.22
CA ALA A 55 2.10 7.75 -20.97
C ALA A 55 2.83 8.84 -20.17
N ALA A 56 2.12 9.53 -19.27
CA ALA A 56 2.72 10.49 -18.34
C ALA A 56 3.51 9.82 -17.20
N GLY A 57 3.41 8.49 -17.03
CA GLY A 57 4.14 7.71 -16.02
C GLY A 57 3.31 7.30 -14.81
N LEU A 58 1.97 7.41 -14.88
CA LEU A 58 1.10 6.81 -13.87
C LEU A 58 1.02 5.29 -14.06
N HIS A 59 1.05 4.58 -12.94
CA HIS A 59 1.02 3.13 -12.87
C HIS A 59 -0.26 2.65 -12.17
N GLN A 60 -0.86 1.61 -12.72
CA GLN A 60 -2.05 0.97 -12.14
C GLN A 60 -1.68 0.14 -10.90
N THR A 61 -0.51 -0.49 -10.93
CA THR A 61 0.05 -1.29 -9.85
C THR A 61 1.51 -0.91 -9.66
N VAL A 62 1.91 -0.70 -8.42
CA VAL A 62 3.30 -0.53 -8.00
C VAL A 62 3.70 -1.69 -7.10
N SER A 63 4.97 -2.07 -7.15
CA SER A 63 5.55 -3.14 -6.33
C SER A 63 6.84 -2.67 -5.69
N GLY A 64 7.18 -3.23 -4.53
CA GLY A 64 8.38 -2.91 -3.79
C GLY A 64 8.73 -4.00 -2.79
N ASP A 65 10.00 -4.11 -2.48
CA ASP A 65 10.55 -5.06 -1.51
C ASP A 65 10.35 -4.60 -0.05
N ASP A 66 10.03 -3.32 0.17
CA ASP A 66 9.73 -2.77 1.49
C ASP A 66 8.60 -1.71 1.47
N PRO A 67 7.95 -1.44 2.63
CA PRO A 67 6.87 -0.47 2.74
C PRO A 67 7.26 0.97 2.41
N ALA A 68 8.51 1.37 2.65
CA ALA A 68 8.98 2.73 2.35
C ALA A 68 9.12 2.95 0.84
N THR A 69 9.58 1.93 0.10
CA THR A 69 9.60 1.92 -1.36
C THR A 69 8.20 2.05 -1.95
N ILE A 70 7.22 1.32 -1.40
CA ILE A 70 5.80 1.49 -1.79
C ILE A 70 5.30 2.91 -1.46
N ALA A 71 5.58 3.42 -0.26
CA ALA A 71 5.15 4.74 0.15
C ALA A 71 5.69 5.85 -0.77
N ALA A 72 6.98 5.79 -1.11
CA ALA A 72 7.62 6.73 -2.02
C ALA A 72 7.00 6.67 -3.42
N ALA A 73 6.76 5.45 -3.95
CA ALA A 73 6.08 5.28 -5.22
C ALA A 73 4.67 5.89 -5.20
N LEU A 74 3.88 5.65 -4.15
CA LEU A 74 2.53 6.19 -4.04
C LEU A 74 2.48 7.72 -3.90
N GLN A 75 3.46 8.32 -3.21
CA GLN A 75 3.60 9.77 -3.13
C GLN A 75 3.90 10.39 -4.50
N ASP A 76 4.79 9.76 -5.27
CA ASP A 76 5.09 10.20 -6.63
C ASP A 76 3.85 10.08 -7.54
N GLN A 77 3.16 8.95 -7.48
CA GLN A 77 1.90 8.74 -8.21
C GLN A 77 0.82 9.77 -7.83
N ALA A 78 0.69 10.11 -6.54
CA ALA A 78 -0.23 11.14 -6.08
C ALA A 78 0.15 12.54 -6.60
N ARG A 79 1.46 12.86 -6.61
CA ARG A 79 1.96 14.13 -7.16
C ARG A 79 1.68 14.24 -8.66
N MET A 80 1.95 13.17 -9.41
CA MET A 80 1.72 13.13 -10.85
C MET A 80 0.23 13.24 -11.19
N ALA A 81 -0.64 12.59 -10.42
CA ALA A 81 -2.09 12.66 -10.61
C ALA A 81 -2.68 14.06 -10.34
N VAL A 82 -2.02 14.89 -9.53
CA VAL A 82 -2.43 16.31 -9.31
C VAL A 82 -1.98 17.21 -10.46
N MET A 83 -0.92 16.82 -11.19
CA MET A 83 -0.35 17.61 -12.30
C MET A 83 -0.86 17.20 -13.68
N ALA A 84 -1.56 16.06 -13.78
CA ALA A 84 -2.21 15.54 -14.98
C ALA A 84 -3.63 16.09 -15.14
#